data_AF-A0A820HE97-F1
#
_entry.id   AF-A0A820HE97-F1
#
_cell.length_a   1.000
_cell.length_b   1.000
_cell.length_c   1.000
_cell.angle_alpha   90.00
_cell.angle_beta   90.00
_cell.angle_gamma   90.00
#
_symmetry.space_group_name_H-M   'P 1'
#
loop_
_entity.id
_entity.type
_entity.pdbx_description
1 polymer ?
#
loop_
_entity_poly.entity_id
_entity_poly.type
_entity_poly.pdbx_seq_one_letter_code
_entity_poly.pdbx_strand_id
1 'polypeptide(L)' 'MLAKRLINQLSTSIDYEESMISKLKQACGLVYTNKLQQMFQDVNISTNLSDQYRTY' A
#
# COMPACT_ATOMS: atom_id res chain seq x y z
N MET A 1 -11.02 3.16 -4.36
CA MET A 1 -10.75 1.82 -4.93
C MET A 1 -9.26 1.41 -4.85
N LEU A 2 -8.48 1.98 -3.91
CA LEU A 2 -7.09 1.55 -3.63
C LEU A 2 -7.06 0.49 -2.52
N ALA A 3 -7.78 0.74 -1.42
CA ALA A 3 -7.95 -0.21 -0.31
C ALA A 3 -8.35 -1.64 -0.76
N LYS A 4 -9.34 -1.75 -1.66
CA LYS A 4 -9.78 -3.05 -2.20
C LYS A 4 -8.71 -3.74 -3.04
N ARG A 5 -7.90 -2.98 -3.78
CA ARG A 5 -6.80 -3.53 -4.60
C ARG A 5 -5.65 -4.01 -3.70
N LEU A 6 -5.31 -3.22 -2.69
CA LEU A 6 -4.30 -3.53 -1.69
C LEU A 6 -4.64 -4.79 -0.89
N ILE A 7 -5.86 -4.89 -0.35
CA ILE A 7 -6.29 -6.04 0.47
C ILE A 7 -6.34 -7.33 -0.35
N ASN A 8 -6.83 -7.26 -1.59
CA ASN A 8 -7.01 -8.44 -2.43
C ASN A 8 -5.75 -8.79 -3.24
N GLN A 9 -4.61 -8.13 -3.01
CA GLN A 9 -3.39 -8.25 -3.80
C GLN A 9 -3.63 -8.13 -5.32
N LEU A 10 -4.57 -7.28 -5.72
CA LEU A 10 -4.88 -7.03 -7.14
C LEU A 10 -3.94 -5.99 -7.77
N SER A 11 -2.92 -5.57 -7.03
CA SER A 11 -1.92 -4.62 -7.50
C SER A 11 -0.89 -5.32 -8.39
N THR A 12 -0.73 -4.83 -9.61
CA THR A 12 0.20 -5.39 -10.60
C THR A 12 1.67 -5.14 -10.23
N SER A 13 1.99 -4.01 -9.62
CA SER A 13 3.27 -3.79 -8.93
C SER A 13 3.12 -2.75 -7.82
N ILE A 14 3.89 -2.98 -6.76
CA ILE A 14 3.92 -2.14 -5.55
C ILE A 14 4.53 -0.77 -5.87
N ASP A 15 5.53 -0.70 -6.75
CA ASP A 15 6.19 0.55 -7.16
C ASP A 15 5.22 1.51 -7.86
N TYR A 16 4.30 0.98 -8.68
CA TYR A 16 3.27 1.78 -9.34
C TYR A 16 2.26 2.35 -8.35
N GLU A 17 1.89 1.59 -7.32
CA GLU A 17 0.97 2.05 -6.28
C GLU A 17 1.63 3.13 -5.40
N GLU A 18 2.92 2.98 -5.08
CA GLU A 18 3.69 4.01 -4.36
C GLU A 18 3.77 5.30 -5.18
N SER A 19 4.07 5.20 -6.48
CA SER A 19 4.07 6.35 -7.39
C SER A 19 2.69 7.02 -7.47
N MET A 20 1.61 6.24 -7.48
CA MET A 20 0.24 6.76 -7.48
C MET A 20 -0.07 7.55 -6.20
N ILE A 21 0.29 7.02 -5.04
CA ILE A 21 0.10 7.70 -3.74
C ILE A 21 0.95 8.98 -3.69
N SER A 22 2.19 8.95 -4.20
CA SER A 22 3.07 10.13 -4.27
C SER A 22 2.49 11.24 -5.14
N LYS A 23 1.94 10.91 -6.31
CA LYS A 23 1.26 11.88 -7.20
C LYS A 23 -0.02 12.43 -6.56
N LEU A 24 -0.81 11.59 -5.89
CA LEU A 24 -1.98 12.02 -5.12
C LEU A 24 -1.61 12.95 -3.97
N LYS A 25 -0.47 12.72 -3.31
CA LYS A 25 0.02 13.58 -2.23
C LYS A 25 0.38 14.97 -2.77
N GLN A 26 0.98 15.04 -3.96
CA GLN A 26 1.27 16.32 -4.62
C GLN A 26 0.00 17.06 -5.06
N ALA A 27 -1.00 16.34 -5.58
CA ALA A 27 -2.22 16.95 -6.09
C ALA A 27 -3.24 17.33 -5.00
N CYS A 28 -3.39 16.51 -3.96
CA CYS A 28 -4.46 16.62 -2.96
C CYS A 28 -3.96 16.88 -1.54
N GLY A 29 -2.65 16.86 -1.31
CA GLY A 29 -2.02 17.11 -0.02
C GLY A 29 -1.95 15.89 0.91
N LEU A 30 -1.11 16.02 1.94
CA LEU A 30 -0.77 14.94 2.87
C LEU A 30 -1.97 14.44 3.70
N VAL A 31 -2.84 15.34 4.16
CA VAL A 31 -3.98 14.99 5.02
C VAL A 31 -4.93 14.02 4.31
N TYR A 32 -5.07 14.18 2.99
CA TYR A 32 -5.89 13.31 2.15
C TYR A 32 -5.25 11.92 1.93
N THR A 33 -3.92 11.86 1.80
CA THR A 33 -3.20 10.62 1.51
C THR A 33 -2.72 9.84 2.73
N ASN A 34 -2.75 10.42 3.93
CA ASN A 34 -2.16 9.83 5.13
C ASN A 34 -2.68 8.41 5.42
N LYS A 35 -4.01 8.22 5.40
CA LYS A 35 -4.63 6.89 5.60
C LYS A 35 -4.26 5.88 4.50
N LEU A 36 -4.07 6.37 3.26
CA LEU A 36 -3.67 5.51 2.15
C LEU A 36 -2.21 5.06 2.30
N GLN A 37 -1.33 5.95 2.78
CA GLN A 37 0.06 5.60 3.10
C GLN A 37 0.15 4.57 4.23
N GLN A 38 -0.64 4.74 5.30
CA GLN A 38 -0.70 3.76 6.39
C GLN A 38 -1.18 2.39 5.90
N MET A 39 -2.29 2.32 5.17
CA MET A 39 -2.76 1.05 4.59
C MET A 39 -1.71 0.39 3.69
N PHE A 40 -0.95 1.19 2.92
CA PHE A 40 0.10 0.67 2.05
C PHE A 40 1.24 0.04 2.86
N GLN A 41 1.64 0.67 3.96
CA GLN A 41 2.64 0.12 4.88
C GLN A 41 2.13 -1.15 5.57
N ASP A 42 0.89 -1.16 6.04
CA ASP A 42 0.29 -2.31 6.73
C ASP A 42 0.28 -3.57 5.85
N VAL A 43 -0.02 -3.41 4.56
CA VAL A 43 -0.01 -4.51 3.60
C VAL A 43 1.40 -5.08 3.43
N ASN A 44 2.41 -4.23 3.26
CA ASN A 44 3.81 -4.66 3.10
C ASN A 44 4.34 -5.38 4.35
N ILE A 45 3.98 -4.89 5.54
CA ILE A 45 4.32 -5.54 6.80
C ILE A 45 3.61 -6.89 6.90
N SER A 46 2.33 -6.97 6.53
CA SER A 46 1.55 -8.21 6.61
C SER A 46 2.09 -9.30 5.70
N THR A 47 2.51 -8.95 4.47
CA THR A 47 3.12 -9.90 3.53
C THR A 47 4.46 -10.38 4.04
N ASN A 48 5.30 -9.45 4.52
CA ASN A 48 6.61 -9.81 5.07
C ASN A 48 6.49 -10.71 6.31
N LEU A 49 5.58 -10.40 7.24
CA LEU A 49 5.30 -11.26 8.39
C LEU A 49 4.81 -12.63 7.95
N SER A 50 3.88 -12.70 6.99
CA SER A 50 3.34 -13.96 6.48
C SER A 50 4.44 -14.85 5.87
N ASP A 51 5.39 -14.26 5.13
CA ASP A 51 6.52 -14.97 4.55
C ASP A 51 7.51 -15.47 5.62
N GLN A 52 7.78 -14.65 6.64
CA GLN A 52 8.57 -15.09 7.79
C GLN A 52 7.90 -16.30 8.47
N TYR A 53 6.59 -16.21 8.76
CA TYR A 53 5.82 -17.30 9.36
C TYR A 53 5.81 -18.58 8.54
N ARG A 54 5.89 -18.50 7.21
CA ARG A 54 5.97 -19.69 6.32
C ARG A 54 7.34 -20.36 6.33
N THR A 55 8.37 -19.64 6.77
CA THR A 55 9.75 -20.11 6.82
C THR A 55 10.09 -20.73 8.18
N TYR A 56 9.30 -20.42 9.22
CA TYR A 56 9.31 -21.09 10.52
C TYR A 56 8.53 -22.41 10.48
#